data_AF-A0A2V2PNJ1-F1
#
_entry.id   AF-A0A2V2PNJ1-F1
#
_cell.length_a   1.000
_cell.length_b   1.000
_cell.length_c   1.000
_cell.angle_alpha   90.00
_cell.angle_beta   90.00
_cell.angle_gamma   90.00
#
_symmetry.space_group_name_H-M   'P 1'
#
loop_
_entity.id
_entity.type
_entity.pdbx_description
1 polymer ?
#
loop_
_entity_poly.entity_id
_entity_poly.type
_entity_poly.pdbx_seq_one_letter_code
_entity_poly.pdbx_strand_id
1 'polypeptide(L)'
;TDVKLTTDGRLPRPLRVAAARAAYDQVAHVRERAARATGPEAAEALAAADRYEAVRDELLAGTGPDLTSYEGALGDLWHRYRTLSPADTGWLRDQVADPATGVQGIAFCLELLYAHGAAGEAEVRALLPRWKKELAKQYRTTYTEWRHPLVTLTCLAQDLAHPAADELLAWWAKPKPLWKDPLRLLTHLGAPDEAKAAELWEFVVSGGHDTGHLMTWVLLRARLDGTHPLLVAERLIGEPGVREYVLHRVLIGVADPAQPLWHYAVDPRSHSWWRRAQEVADDPRLPAEARAIGMKAAREHYVTRHPDQVRPPLTDGELTGARAWLAARTAGTD
;
A
#
# COMPACT_ATOMS: atom_id res chain seq x y z
N THR A 1 -3.67 5.69 28.00
CA THR A 1 -4.18 7.08 28.12
C THR A 1 -4.94 7.48 26.88
N ASP A 2 -4.36 7.33 25.68
CA ASP A 2 -4.98 7.77 24.43
C ASP A 2 -6.38 7.20 24.18
N VAL A 3 -6.57 5.89 24.41
CA VAL A 3 -7.89 5.23 24.33
C VAL A 3 -8.96 5.96 25.16
N LYS A 4 -8.63 6.39 26.38
CA LYS A 4 -9.57 7.11 27.27
C LYS A 4 -9.89 8.51 26.73
N LEU A 5 -8.92 9.20 26.14
CA LEU A 5 -9.08 10.56 25.63
C LEU A 5 -10.01 10.62 24.39
N THR A 6 -10.14 9.52 23.64
CA THR A 6 -10.99 9.47 22.42
C THR A 6 -12.46 9.78 22.70
N THR A 7 -12.96 9.44 23.89
CA THR A 7 -14.35 9.63 24.30
C THR A 7 -14.53 10.70 25.38
N ASP A 8 -13.51 11.50 25.69
CA ASP A 8 -13.62 12.58 26.67
C ASP A 8 -14.33 13.81 26.05
N GLY A 9 -15.63 13.95 26.34
CA GLY A 9 -16.46 15.05 25.81
C GLY A 9 -15.99 16.46 26.18
N ARG A 10 -15.06 16.62 27.12
CA ARG A 10 -14.46 17.91 27.49
C ARG A 10 -13.38 18.35 26.51
N LEU A 11 -12.84 17.41 25.72
CA LEU A 11 -11.78 17.71 24.76
C LEU A 11 -12.35 18.18 23.41
N PRO A 12 -11.76 19.22 22.80
CA PRO A 12 -12.04 19.59 21.41
C PRO A 12 -11.91 18.39 20.47
N ARG A 13 -12.76 18.34 19.43
CA ARG A 13 -12.75 17.26 18.42
C ARG A 13 -11.35 16.98 17.85
N PRO A 14 -10.52 17.99 17.49
CA PRO A 14 -9.18 17.73 16.97
C PRO A 14 -8.28 16.92 17.92
N LEU A 15 -8.37 17.15 19.24
CA LEU A 15 -7.60 16.38 20.22
C LEU A 15 -8.11 14.93 20.35
N ARG A 16 -9.43 14.74 20.28
CA ARG A 16 -10.03 13.39 20.28
C ARG A 16 -9.64 12.59 19.03
N VAL A 17 -9.58 13.24 17.86
CA VAL A 17 -9.11 12.64 16.61
C VAL A 17 -7.63 12.24 16.71
N ALA A 18 -6.77 13.12 17.24
CA ALA A 18 -5.36 12.81 17.45
C ALA A 18 -5.17 11.61 18.40
N ALA A 19 -5.92 11.58 19.51
CA ALA A 19 -5.93 10.45 20.43
C ALA A 19 -6.42 9.16 19.75
N ALA A 20 -7.46 9.24 18.91
CA ALA A 20 -8.00 8.10 18.18
C ALA A 20 -7.00 7.52 17.17
N ARG A 21 -6.17 8.36 16.54
CA ARG A 21 -5.09 7.93 15.65
C ARG A 21 -3.96 7.25 16.41
N ALA A 22 -3.59 7.78 17.57
CA ALA A 22 -2.56 7.20 18.43
C ALA A 22 -3.01 5.85 19.02
N ALA A 23 -4.30 5.72 19.34
CA ALA A 23 -4.89 4.50 19.88
C ALA A 23 -5.05 3.36 18.84
N TYR A 24 -5.06 3.68 17.54
CA TYR A 24 -5.44 2.76 16.46
C TYR A 24 -4.68 1.43 16.50
N ASP A 25 -3.34 1.50 16.53
CA ASP A 25 -2.48 0.30 16.56
C ASP A 25 -2.16 -0.18 17.99
N GLN A 26 -2.83 0.38 19.01
CA GLN A 26 -2.53 0.10 20.43
C GLN A 26 -3.70 -0.55 21.18
N VAL A 27 -4.93 -0.48 20.64
CA VAL A 27 -6.13 -1.00 21.31
C VAL A 27 -6.04 -2.49 21.62
N ALA A 28 -5.42 -3.28 20.72
CA ALA A 28 -5.21 -4.71 20.92
C ALA A 28 -4.31 -5.00 22.13
N HIS A 29 -3.18 -4.29 22.27
CA HIS A 29 -2.31 -4.39 23.45
C HIS A 29 -3.00 -3.93 24.73
N VAL A 30 -3.84 -2.90 24.66
CA VAL A 30 -4.63 -2.45 25.82
C VAL A 30 -5.58 -3.56 26.27
N ARG A 31 -6.26 -4.23 25.34
CA ARG A 31 -7.14 -5.37 25.65
C ARG A 31 -6.37 -6.55 26.23
N GLU A 32 -5.28 -6.94 25.60
CA GLU A 32 -4.46 -8.07 26.07
C GLU A 32 -3.90 -7.82 27.47
N ARG A 33 -3.36 -6.63 27.73
CA ARG A 33 -2.84 -6.26 29.05
C ARG A 33 -3.95 -6.24 30.10
N ALA A 34 -5.13 -5.69 29.77
CA ALA A 34 -6.25 -5.63 30.70
C ALA A 34 -6.81 -7.03 31.00
N ALA A 35 -6.84 -7.95 30.04
CA ALA A 35 -7.29 -9.33 30.25
C ALA A 35 -6.39 -10.14 31.19
N ARG A 36 -5.12 -9.75 31.34
CA ARG A 36 -4.16 -10.39 32.27
C ARG A 36 -4.13 -9.75 33.66
N ALA A 37 -4.77 -8.60 33.82
CA ALA A 37 -4.82 -7.87 35.07
C ALA A 37 -6.14 -8.16 35.81
N THR A 38 -6.15 -7.90 37.12
CA THR A 38 -7.35 -8.00 37.97
C THR A 38 -7.65 -6.66 38.61
N GLY A 39 -8.94 -6.37 38.84
CA GLY A 39 -9.38 -5.20 39.59
C GLY A 39 -9.99 -4.08 38.72
N PRO A 40 -10.38 -2.96 39.35
CA PRO A 40 -11.19 -1.92 38.71
C PRO A 40 -10.47 -1.24 37.53
N GLU A 41 -9.15 -1.09 37.59
CA GLU A 41 -8.36 -0.47 36.50
C GLU A 41 -8.41 -1.31 35.21
N ALA A 42 -8.40 -2.64 35.33
CA ALA A 42 -8.51 -3.55 34.19
C ALA A 42 -9.89 -3.46 33.54
N ALA A 43 -10.96 -3.45 34.34
CA ALA A 43 -12.32 -3.28 33.86
C ALA A 43 -12.52 -1.92 33.18
N GLU A 44 -11.95 -0.85 33.73
CA GLU A 44 -12.01 0.48 33.13
C GLU A 44 -11.26 0.56 31.79
N ALA A 45 -10.10 -0.08 31.68
CA ALA A 45 -9.33 -0.14 30.44
C ALA A 45 -10.08 -0.90 29.33
N LEU A 46 -10.71 -2.03 29.64
CA LEU A 46 -11.56 -2.77 28.70
C LEU A 46 -12.76 -1.93 28.25
N ALA A 47 -13.46 -1.32 29.20
CA ALA A 47 -14.60 -0.45 28.89
C ALA A 47 -14.18 0.76 28.04
N ALA A 48 -12.98 1.31 28.25
CA ALA A 48 -12.45 2.38 27.41
C ALA A 48 -12.12 1.89 25.99
N ALA A 49 -11.56 0.67 25.85
CA ALA A 49 -11.32 0.07 24.54
C ALA A 49 -12.63 -0.19 23.78
N ASP A 50 -13.68 -0.67 24.46
CA ASP A 50 -15.00 -0.87 23.85
C ASP A 50 -15.62 0.44 23.39
N ARG A 51 -15.55 1.50 24.22
CA ARG A 51 -16.02 2.84 23.84
C ARG A 51 -15.25 3.41 22.65
N TYR A 52 -13.93 3.21 22.61
CA TYR A 52 -13.10 3.63 21.49
C TYR A 52 -13.54 2.95 20.19
N GLU A 53 -13.64 1.61 20.18
CA GLU A 53 -14.03 0.85 18.99
C GLU A 53 -15.41 1.27 18.47
N ALA A 54 -16.36 1.54 19.38
CA ALA A 54 -17.71 1.96 19.02
C ALA A 54 -17.77 3.32 18.28
N VAL A 55 -16.79 4.22 18.50
CA VAL A 55 -16.79 5.57 17.92
C VAL A 55 -15.65 5.81 16.94
N ARG A 56 -14.69 4.88 16.83
CA ARG A 56 -13.43 5.05 16.09
C ARG A 56 -13.67 5.48 14.65
N ASP A 57 -14.50 4.73 13.93
CA ASP A 57 -14.70 4.94 12.50
C ASP A 57 -15.41 6.28 12.23
N GLU A 58 -16.44 6.62 13.01
CA GLU A 58 -17.12 7.93 12.93
C GLU A 58 -16.18 9.09 13.27
N LEU A 59 -15.36 8.93 14.31
CA LEU A 59 -14.45 9.96 14.77
C LEU A 59 -13.34 10.24 13.75
N LEU A 60 -12.83 9.20 13.09
CA LEU A 60 -11.74 9.29 12.12
C LEU A 60 -12.20 9.62 10.69
N ALA A 61 -13.44 9.30 10.34
CA ALA A 61 -14.02 9.52 9.02
C ALA A 61 -13.79 10.95 8.52
N GLY A 62 -13.21 11.08 7.32
CA GLY A 62 -13.01 12.36 6.65
C GLY A 62 -12.06 13.33 7.38
N THR A 63 -11.22 12.83 8.29
CA THR A 63 -10.24 13.68 9.00
C THR A 63 -8.83 13.64 8.40
N GLY A 64 -8.49 12.57 7.68
CA GLY A 64 -7.24 12.34 6.93
C GLY A 64 -5.90 12.58 7.65
N PRO A 65 -4.79 11.95 7.25
CA PRO A 65 -3.53 12.14 7.98
C PRO A 65 -3.00 13.59 7.84
N ASP A 66 -1.98 13.93 8.64
CA ASP A 66 -1.20 15.14 8.37
C ASP A 66 -0.36 14.92 7.11
N LEU A 67 -0.78 15.54 6.00
CA LEU A 67 -0.14 15.43 4.69
C LEU A 67 1.24 16.08 4.62
N THR A 68 1.61 16.89 5.62
CA THR A 68 2.92 17.54 5.73
C THR A 68 3.95 16.74 6.53
N SER A 69 3.52 15.63 7.16
CA SER A 69 4.41 14.69 7.83
C SER A 69 5.42 14.07 6.84
N TYR A 70 6.48 13.42 7.34
CA TYR A 70 7.45 12.78 6.43
C TYR A 70 6.83 11.61 5.67
N GLU A 71 7.32 11.32 4.46
CA GLU A 71 6.78 10.31 3.53
C GLU A 71 6.56 8.94 4.19
N GLY A 72 7.54 8.42 4.94
CA GLY A 72 7.39 7.11 5.60
C GLY A 72 6.22 7.05 6.60
N ALA A 73 5.89 8.14 7.31
CA ALA A 73 4.74 8.14 8.23
C ALA A 73 3.41 8.05 7.48
N LEU A 74 3.32 8.68 6.31
CA LEU A 74 2.15 8.51 5.44
C LEU A 74 2.09 7.09 4.87
N GLY A 75 3.25 6.47 4.58
CA GLY A 75 3.37 5.05 4.21
C GLY A 75 2.77 4.12 5.25
N ASP A 76 3.16 4.30 6.52
CA ASP A 76 2.62 3.51 7.63
C ASP A 76 1.09 3.62 7.77
N LEU A 77 0.52 4.78 7.38
CA LEU A 77 -0.92 5.04 7.44
C LEU A 77 -1.68 4.54 6.22
N TRP A 78 -1.00 4.27 5.11
CA TRP A 78 -1.62 3.90 3.83
C TRP A 78 -2.57 2.71 3.97
N HIS A 79 -2.14 1.69 4.72
CA HIS A 79 -2.93 0.47 4.93
C HIS A 79 -4.26 0.71 5.65
N ARG A 80 -4.41 1.83 6.39
CA ARG A 80 -5.66 2.20 7.03
C ARG A 80 -6.73 2.64 6.02
N TYR A 81 -6.32 3.01 4.81
CA TYR A 81 -7.18 3.45 3.72
C TYR A 81 -7.46 2.34 2.69
N ARG A 82 -7.19 1.07 3.01
CA ARG A 82 -7.59 -0.09 2.17
C ARG A 82 -9.08 -0.19 1.90
N THR A 83 -9.89 0.54 2.66
CA THR A 83 -11.29 0.76 2.36
C THR A 83 -11.54 2.23 2.60
N LEU A 84 -12.18 2.89 1.63
CA LEU A 84 -12.54 4.29 1.73
C LEU A 84 -14.02 4.41 2.08
N SER A 85 -14.32 5.09 3.19
CA SER A 85 -15.69 5.56 3.43
C SER A 85 -16.03 6.72 2.46
N PRO A 86 -17.32 7.07 2.29
CA PRO A 86 -17.70 8.27 1.55
C PRO A 86 -17.06 9.55 2.10
N ALA A 87 -16.88 9.64 3.43
CA ALA A 87 -16.24 10.78 4.07
C ALA A 87 -14.74 10.84 3.76
N ASP A 88 -14.06 9.69 3.71
CA ASP A 88 -12.65 9.65 3.32
C ASP A 88 -12.48 10.05 1.86
N THR A 89 -13.35 9.55 0.97
CA THR A 89 -13.35 9.95 -0.44
C THR A 89 -13.58 11.46 -0.59
N GLY A 90 -14.54 12.03 0.14
CA GLY A 90 -14.79 13.47 0.17
C GLY A 90 -13.55 14.25 0.60
N TRP A 91 -12.95 13.88 1.73
CA TRP A 91 -11.73 14.52 2.24
C TRP A 91 -10.57 14.44 1.24
N LEU A 92 -10.34 13.26 0.63
CA LEU A 92 -9.26 13.08 -0.35
C LEU A 92 -9.46 13.98 -1.57
N ARG A 93 -10.70 14.13 -2.06
CA ARG A 93 -11.01 15.02 -3.18
C ARG A 93 -10.80 16.48 -2.83
N ASP A 94 -11.23 16.90 -1.64
CA ASP A 94 -11.02 18.26 -1.15
C ASP A 94 -9.52 18.58 -1.10
N GLN A 95 -8.69 17.65 -0.62
CA GLN A 95 -7.24 17.83 -0.59
C GLN A 95 -6.60 17.87 -1.99
N VAL A 96 -7.09 17.09 -2.96
CA VAL A 96 -6.61 17.17 -4.35
C VAL A 96 -6.97 18.51 -5.00
N ALA A 97 -8.16 19.04 -4.71
CA ALA A 97 -8.64 20.31 -5.23
C ALA A 97 -7.98 21.53 -4.56
N ASP A 98 -7.54 21.40 -3.31
CA ASP A 98 -6.94 22.50 -2.55
C ASP A 98 -5.59 22.95 -3.14
N PRO A 99 -5.46 24.22 -3.58
CA PRO A 99 -4.19 24.78 -4.06
C PRO A 99 -3.07 24.77 -3.00
N ALA A 100 -3.40 24.72 -1.71
CA ALA A 100 -2.43 24.68 -0.62
C ALA A 100 -1.82 23.28 -0.41
N THR A 101 -2.46 22.22 -0.90
CA THR A 101 -1.93 20.86 -0.75
C THR A 101 -0.64 20.71 -1.54
N GLY A 102 0.44 20.36 -0.85
CA GLY A 102 1.75 20.12 -1.45
C GLY A 102 1.80 18.85 -2.30
N VAL A 103 2.86 18.71 -3.11
CA VAL A 103 3.04 17.59 -4.07
C VAL A 103 2.94 16.22 -3.39
N GLN A 104 3.49 16.06 -2.18
CA GLN A 104 3.37 14.82 -1.40
C GLN A 104 1.93 14.50 -1.03
N GLY A 105 1.18 15.49 -0.53
CA GLY A 105 -0.22 15.32 -0.18
C GLY A 105 -1.07 14.95 -1.39
N ILE A 106 -0.82 15.59 -2.53
CA ILE A 106 -1.46 15.24 -3.81
C ILE A 106 -1.12 13.81 -4.19
N ALA A 107 0.14 13.39 -4.06
CA ALA A 107 0.58 12.05 -4.40
C ALA A 107 -0.14 10.99 -3.57
N PHE A 108 -0.23 11.19 -2.26
CA PHE A 108 -0.98 10.32 -1.35
C PHE A 108 -2.48 10.29 -1.71
N CYS A 109 -3.12 11.46 -1.81
CA CYS A 109 -4.58 11.54 -1.98
C CYS A 109 -5.04 11.05 -3.35
N LEU A 110 -4.37 11.48 -4.42
CA LEU A 110 -4.70 11.07 -5.79
C LEU A 110 -4.50 9.57 -5.97
N GLU A 111 -3.46 9.01 -5.37
CA GLU A 111 -3.19 7.58 -5.48
C GLU A 111 -4.27 6.74 -4.77
N LEU A 112 -4.78 7.15 -3.60
CA LEU A 112 -5.90 6.45 -2.95
C LEU A 112 -7.14 6.50 -3.84
N LEU A 113 -7.48 7.70 -4.32
CA LEU A 113 -8.65 7.85 -5.18
C LEU A 113 -8.53 6.98 -6.43
N TYR A 114 -7.37 6.96 -7.08
CA TYR A 114 -7.15 6.18 -8.29
C TYR A 114 -7.16 4.66 -8.02
N ALA A 115 -6.47 4.19 -6.98
CA ALA A 115 -6.42 2.78 -6.63
C ALA A 115 -7.80 2.20 -6.24
N HIS A 116 -8.68 3.04 -5.70
CA HIS A 116 -10.05 2.68 -5.35
C HIS A 116 -11.09 2.91 -6.47
N GLY A 117 -10.65 3.35 -7.67
CA GLY A 117 -11.57 3.68 -8.76
C GLY A 117 -12.48 4.88 -8.47
N ALA A 118 -12.11 5.72 -7.49
CA ALA A 118 -12.87 6.89 -7.05
C ALA A 118 -12.39 8.21 -7.69
N ALA A 119 -11.23 8.20 -8.36
CA ALA A 119 -10.73 9.33 -9.14
C ALA A 119 -11.47 9.44 -10.50
N GLY A 120 -11.67 10.66 -10.98
CA GLY A 120 -12.33 10.95 -12.25
C GLY A 120 -11.90 12.29 -12.85
N GLU A 121 -12.74 12.83 -13.73
CA GLU A 121 -12.46 14.09 -14.44
C GLU A 121 -12.24 15.29 -13.51
N ALA A 122 -12.84 15.28 -12.32
CA ALA A 122 -12.70 16.36 -11.34
C ALA A 122 -11.24 16.50 -10.87
N GLU A 123 -10.58 15.39 -10.54
CA GLU A 123 -9.17 15.39 -10.14
C GLU A 123 -8.26 15.81 -11.29
N VAL A 124 -8.55 15.37 -12.52
CA VAL A 124 -7.81 15.83 -13.72
C VAL A 124 -7.94 17.34 -13.87
N ARG A 125 -9.16 17.88 -13.81
CA ARG A 125 -9.44 19.31 -13.93
C ARG A 125 -8.75 20.14 -12.84
N ALA A 126 -8.71 19.64 -11.60
CA ALA A 126 -8.07 20.31 -10.48
C ALA A 126 -6.53 20.36 -10.65
N LEU A 127 -5.92 19.29 -11.16
CA LEU A 127 -4.47 19.16 -11.20
C LEU A 127 -3.82 19.64 -12.50
N LEU A 128 -4.55 19.66 -13.62
CA LEU A 128 -4.00 20.12 -14.91
C LEU A 128 -3.42 21.54 -14.86
N PRO A 129 -4.03 22.55 -14.21
CA PRO A 129 -3.42 23.88 -14.11
C PRO A 129 -2.05 23.89 -13.41
N ARG A 130 -1.79 22.89 -12.56
CA ARG A 130 -0.59 22.77 -11.70
C ARG A 130 0.48 21.88 -12.31
N TRP A 131 0.16 21.03 -13.30
CA TRP A 131 1.03 19.92 -13.69
C TRP A 131 2.41 20.37 -14.17
N LYS A 132 2.52 21.39 -15.03
CA LYS A 132 3.82 21.87 -15.54
C LYS A 132 4.66 22.59 -14.48
N LYS A 133 4.02 23.33 -13.58
CA LYS A 133 4.70 24.23 -12.63
C LYS A 133 5.05 23.55 -11.32
N GLU A 134 4.31 22.52 -10.93
CA GLU A 134 4.43 21.85 -9.64
C GLU A 134 4.71 20.37 -9.82
N LEU A 135 3.80 19.64 -10.48
CA LEU A 135 3.89 18.17 -10.55
C LEU A 135 5.03 17.69 -11.45
N ALA A 136 5.46 18.46 -12.45
CA ALA A 136 6.58 18.13 -13.32
C ALA A 136 7.96 18.45 -12.73
N LYS A 137 8.02 18.82 -11.44
CA LYS A 137 9.28 18.96 -10.71
C LYS A 137 9.70 17.61 -10.14
N GLN A 138 11.00 17.45 -9.91
CA GLN A 138 11.51 16.26 -9.24
C GLN A 138 10.91 16.20 -7.83
N TYR A 139 10.05 15.22 -7.62
CA TYR A 139 9.60 14.80 -6.31
C TYR A 139 10.14 13.39 -6.10
N ARG A 140 11.05 13.26 -5.14
CA ARG A 140 11.67 11.99 -4.83
C ARG A 140 10.67 11.14 -4.03
N THR A 141 9.68 10.57 -4.72
CA THR A 141 8.92 9.45 -4.19
C THR A 141 9.85 8.26 -4.07
N THR A 142 9.76 7.49 -3.01
CA THR A 142 10.56 6.26 -2.89
C THR A 142 10.08 5.15 -3.83
N TYR A 143 9.02 5.33 -4.63
CA TYR A 143 8.32 4.30 -5.42
C TYR A 143 7.84 3.11 -4.58
N THR A 144 7.99 3.16 -3.25
CA THR A 144 7.67 2.04 -2.36
C THR A 144 6.22 2.10 -1.89
N GLU A 145 5.68 3.29 -1.62
CA GLU A 145 4.38 3.48 -0.93
C GLU A 145 3.38 4.42 -1.63
N TRP A 146 3.89 5.35 -2.44
CA TRP A 146 3.28 6.17 -3.50
C TRP A 146 3.81 6.12 -4.93
N ARG A 147 2.95 6.23 -5.96
CA ARG A 147 3.40 6.78 -7.24
C ARG A 147 3.62 8.28 -7.14
N HIS A 148 4.53 8.74 -7.99
CA HIS A 148 4.65 10.16 -8.28
C HIS A 148 3.31 10.69 -8.84
N PRO A 149 2.81 11.85 -8.37
CA PRO A 149 1.44 12.31 -8.68
C PRO A 149 1.23 12.57 -10.17
N LEU A 150 2.28 12.98 -10.90
CA LEU A 150 2.20 13.13 -12.35
C LEU A 150 2.01 11.80 -13.07
N VAL A 151 2.54 10.68 -12.55
CA VAL A 151 2.30 9.34 -13.11
C VAL A 151 0.84 8.99 -12.92
N THR A 152 0.31 9.11 -11.70
CA THR A 152 -1.09 8.78 -11.41
C THR A 152 -2.05 9.66 -12.20
N LEU A 153 -1.77 10.97 -12.35
CA LEU A 153 -2.53 11.88 -13.22
C LEU A 153 -2.48 11.43 -14.69
N THR A 154 -1.34 10.97 -15.18
CA THR A 154 -1.19 10.48 -16.56
C THR A 154 -1.97 9.18 -16.78
N CYS A 155 -1.92 8.25 -15.82
CA CYS A 155 -2.71 7.02 -15.89
C CYS A 155 -4.21 7.33 -15.88
N LEU A 156 -4.66 8.20 -14.98
CA LEU A 156 -6.06 8.63 -14.90
C LEU A 156 -6.53 9.31 -16.21
N ALA A 157 -5.71 10.20 -16.79
CA ALA A 157 -6.05 10.84 -18.05
C ALA A 157 -6.17 9.82 -19.21
N GLN A 158 -5.31 8.80 -19.25
CA GLN A 158 -5.40 7.72 -20.23
C GLN A 158 -6.66 6.87 -20.05
N ASP A 159 -6.95 6.43 -18.82
CA ASP A 159 -8.13 5.60 -18.53
C ASP A 159 -9.44 6.31 -18.86
N LEU A 160 -9.49 7.63 -18.69
CA LEU A 160 -10.63 8.47 -19.03
C LEU A 160 -10.68 8.89 -20.51
N ALA A 161 -9.70 8.50 -21.33
CA ALA A 161 -9.51 9.02 -22.69
C ALA A 161 -9.56 10.57 -22.75
N HIS A 162 -9.02 11.23 -21.72
CA HIS A 162 -9.06 12.68 -21.59
C HIS A 162 -8.09 13.35 -22.59
N PRO A 163 -8.46 14.48 -23.23
CA PRO A 163 -7.62 15.13 -24.25
C PRO A 163 -6.20 15.52 -23.79
N ALA A 164 -5.99 15.67 -22.47
CA ALA A 164 -4.68 15.97 -21.90
C ALA A 164 -3.71 14.77 -21.87
N ALA A 165 -4.18 13.54 -22.09
CA ALA A 165 -3.36 12.33 -22.05
C ALA A 165 -2.18 12.43 -23.04
N ASP A 166 -2.43 12.87 -24.27
CA ASP A 166 -1.41 13.01 -25.31
C ASP A 166 -0.31 14.01 -24.91
N GLU A 167 -0.69 15.14 -24.32
CA GLU A 167 0.29 16.14 -23.86
C GLU A 167 1.14 15.62 -22.70
N LEU A 168 0.53 14.90 -21.76
CA LEU A 168 1.23 14.28 -20.63
C LEU A 168 2.20 13.20 -21.11
N LEU A 169 1.77 12.31 -22.01
CA LEU A 169 2.62 11.28 -22.60
C LEU A 169 3.77 11.88 -23.43
N ALA A 170 3.49 12.91 -24.22
CA ALA A 170 4.53 13.65 -24.96
C ALA A 170 5.55 14.31 -24.01
N TRP A 171 5.14 14.73 -22.81
CA TRP A 171 6.08 15.20 -21.80
C TRP A 171 6.96 14.07 -21.26
N TRP A 172 6.40 12.90 -20.96
CA TRP A 172 7.17 11.72 -20.51
C TRP A 172 8.17 11.24 -21.57
N ALA A 173 7.84 11.33 -22.86
CA ALA A 173 8.72 10.90 -23.96
C ALA A 173 9.97 11.77 -24.18
N LYS A 174 10.01 13.02 -23.67
CA LYS A 174 11.20 13.88 -23.83
C LYS A 174 12.43 13.23 -23.16
N PRO A 175 13.68 13.51 -23.57
CA PRO A 175 14.85 12.93 -22.88
C PRO A 175 15.22 13.64 -21.57
N LYS A 176 14.62 14.80 -21.28
CA LYS A 176 14.84 15.55 -20.05
C LYS A 176 13.51 15.88 -19.37
N PRO A 177 13.53 16.07 -18.04
CA PRO A 177 14.66 15.85 -17.12
C PRO A 177 14.92 14.35 -16.83
N LEU A 178 16.18 13.98 -16.55
CA LEU A 178 16.61 12.57 -16.39
C LEU A 178 15.92 11.82 -15.24
N TRP A 179 15.42 12.53 -14.23
CA TRP A 179 14.77 11.88 -13.07
C TRP A 179 13.51 11.10 -13.45
N LYS A 180 12.92 11.38 -14.62
CA LYS A 180 11.68 10.76 -15.07
C LYS A 180 11.89 9.40 -15.75
N ASP A 181 13.12 9.08 -16.15
CA ASP A 181 13.45 7.83 -16.84
C ASP A 181 12.98 6.59 -16.07
N PRO A 182 13.25 6.45 -14.75
CA PRO A 182 12.71 5.33 -13.97
C PRO A 182 11.19 5.36 -13.75
N LEU A 183 10.51 6.44 -14.15
CA LEU A 183 9.09 6.65 -13.90
C LEU A 183 8.21 6.48 -15.11
N ARG A 184 8.73 6.75 -16.32
CA ARG A 184 7.87 6.81 -17.50
C ARG A 184 7.15 5.49 -17.75
N LEU A 185 7.80 4.36 -17.46
CA LEU A 185 7.23 3.03 -17.65
C LEU A 185 6.06 2.75 -16.70
N LEU A 186 5.94 3.47 -15.59
CA LEU A 186 4.76 3.36 -14.71
C LEU A 186 3.50 3.95 -15.34
N THR A 187 3.64 4.79 -16.37
CA THR A 187 2.48 5.36 -17.10
C THR A 187 1.75 4.31 -17.94
N HIS A 188 2.41 3.17 -18.21
CA HIS A 188 1.87 2.05 -18.98
C HIS A 188 0.69 1.37 -18.29
N LEU A 189 0.54 1.55 -16.97
CA LEU A 189 -0.57 1.03 -16.19
C LEU A 189 -1.92 1.70 -16.52
N GLY A 190 -1.89 2.92 -17.07
CA GLY A 190 -3.07 3.60 -17.59
C GLY A 190 -3.36 3.17 -19.02
N ALA A 191 -4.62 2.81 -19.30
CA ALA A 191 -5.09 2.24 -20.56
C ALA A 191 -4.11 1.16 -21.09
N PRO A 192 -3.92 0.05 -20.36
CA PRO A 192 -2.93 -0.96 -20.70
C PRO A 192 -3.22 -1.57 -22.08
N ASP A 193 -2.17 -1.88 -22.81
CA ASP A 193 -2.23 -2.54 -24.11
C ASP A 193 -1.03 -3.47 -24.32
N GLU A 194 -1.10 -4.31 -25.35
CA GLU A 194 -0.04 -5.29 -25.67
C GLU A 194 1.29 -4.63 -26.04
N ALA A 195 1.28 -3.44 -26.65
CA ALA A 195 2.50 -2.75 -27.05
C ALA A 195 3.26 -2.22 -25.82
N LYS A 196 2.54 -1.65 -24.85
CA LYS A 196 3.06 -1.24 -23.54
C LYS A 196 3.59 -2.45 -22.76
N ALA A 197 2.89 -3.58 -22.80
CA ALA A 197 3.35 -4.82 -22.16
C ALA A 197 4.69 -5.28 -22.75
N ALA A 198 4.82 -5.26 -24.07
CA ALA A 198 6.02 -5.66 -24.79
C ALA A 198 7.20 -4.71 -24.50
N GLU A 199 6.99 -3.40 -24.55
CA GLU A 199 8.04 -2.41 -24.23
C GLU A 199 8.57 -2.59 -22.80
N LEU A 200 7.67 -2.83 -21.84
CA LEU A 200 8.06 -3.09 -20.46
C LEU A 200 8.79 -4.43 -20.30
N TRP A 201 8.39 -5.46 -21.05
CA TRP A 201 9.08 -6.75 -21.06
C TRP A 201 10.51 -6.64 -21.59
N GLU A 202 10.73 -5.92 -22.71
CA GLU A 202 12.05 -5.65 -23.26
C GLU A 202 12.97 -4.98 -22.22
N PHE A 203 12.43 -4.02 -21.46
CA PHE A 203 13.16 -3.40 -20.37
C PHE A 203 13.50 -4.39 -19.25
N VAL A 204 12.55 -5.23 -18.84
CA VAL A 204 12.76 -6.28 -17.84
C VAL A 204 13.89 -7.23 -18.26
N VAL A 205 13.87 -7.78 -19.47
CA VAL A 205 14.87 -8.77 -19.90
C VAL A 205 16.24 -8.17 -20.20
N SER A 206 16.34 -6.85 -20.41
CA SER A 206 17.62 -6.16 -20.64
C SER A 206 18.58 -6.20 -19.43
N GLY A 207 18.11 -6.62 -18.25
CA GLY A 207 18.88 -6.60 -17.01
C GLY A 207 18.94 -5.21 -16.34
N GLY A 208 18.35 -4.18 -16.95
CA GLY A 208 18.21 -2.83 -16.37
C GLY A 208 17.12 -2.69 -15.30
N HIS A 209 16.44 -3.77 -14.95
CA HIS A 209 15.25 -3.73 -14.10
C HIS A 209 15.54 -3.79 -12.60
N ASP A 210 14.65 -3.17 -11.82
CA ASP A 210 14.47 -3.41 -10.40
C ASP A 210 13.22 -4.30 -10.17
N THR A 211 12.89 -4.57 -8.91
CA THR A 211 11.66 -5.29 -8.54
C THR A 211 10.40 -4.55 -8.96
N GLY A 212 10.43 -3.22 -9.02
CA GLY A 212 9.27 -2.39 -9.36
C GLY A 212 8.85 -2.56 -10.82
N HIS A 213 9.80 -2.64 -11.76
CA HIS A 213 9.51 -2.83 -13.18
C HIS A 213 8.93 -4.23 -13.48
N LEU A 214 9.51 -5.28 -12.89
CA LEU A 214 8.96 -6.65 -13.06
C LEU A 214 7.55 -6.75 -12.47
N MET A 215 7.31 -6.17 -11.29
CA MET A 215 5.98 -6.11 -10.70
C MET A 215 5.00 -5.32 -11.57
N THR A 216 5.42 -4.18 -12.13
CA THR A 216 4.61 -3.40 -13.06
C THR A 216 4.20 -4.24 -14.26
N TRP A 217 5.11 -5.04 -14.80
CA TRP A 217 4.82 -5.94 -15.93
C TRP A 217 3.81 -7.02 -15.53
N VAL A 218 4.02 -7.69 -14.39
CA VAL A 218 3.12 -8.72 -13.88
C VAL A 218 1.70 -8.17 -13.73
N LEU A 219 1.56 -6.98 -13.14
CA LEU A 219 0.28 -6.34 -12.90
C LEU A 219 -0.40 -5.90 -14.20
N LEU A 220 0.37 -5.37 -15.15
CA LEU A 220 -0.13 -4.99 -16.47
C LEU A 220 -0.63 -6.22 -17.24
N ARG A 221 0.17 -7.30 -17.30
CA ARG A 221 -0.19 -8.55 -17.96
C ARG A 221 -1.43 -9.19 -17.32
N ALA A 222 -1.49 -9.21 -15.98
CA ALA A 222 -2.65 -9.72 -15.26
C ALA A 222 -3.94 -8.98 -15.61
N ARG A 223 -3.86 -7.65 -15.76
CA ARG A 223 -4.99 -6.81 -16.17
C ARG A 223 -5.43 -7.07 -17.61
N LEU A 224 -4.49 -7.24 -18.54
CA LEU A 224 -4.78 -7.61 -19.94
C LEU A 224 -5.44 -8.98 -20.05
N ASP A 225 -4.97 -9.94 -19.24
CA ASP A 225 -5.47 -11.32 -19.25
C ASP A 225 -6.75 -11.51 -18.43
N GLY A 226 -7.17 -10.50 -17.66
CA GLY A 226 -8.27 -10.63 -16.70
C GLY A 226 -8.03 -11.72 -15.64
N THR A 227 -6.77 -11.89 -15.20
CA THR A 227 -6.36 -12.95 -14.27
C THR A 227 -5.75 -12.40 -12.98
N HIS A 228 -5.56 -13.27 -12.00
CA HIS A 228 -4.91 -12.90 -10.74
C HIS A 228 -3.40 -12.70 -10.95
N PRO A 229 -2.79 -11.62 -10.44
CA PRO A 229 -1.35 -11.34 -10.60
C PRO A 229 -0.41 -12.49 -10.19
N LEU A 230 -0.74 -13.22 -9.12
CA LEU A 230 0.00 -14.41 -8.70
C LEU A 230 0.13 -15.48 -9.80
N LEU A 231 -0.91 -15.67 -10.63
CA LEU A 231 -0.89 -16.64 -11.72
C LEU A 231 -0.03 -16.19 -12.90
N VAL A 232 0.25 -14.90 -13.02
CA VAL A 232 1.22 -14.37 -13.98
C VAL A 232 2.63 -14.52 -13.40
N ALA A 233 2.83 -14.14 -12.14
CA ALA A 233 4.13 -14.19 -11.49
C ALA A 233 4.67 -15.63 -11.35
N GLU A 234 3.83 -16.61 -11.01
CA GLU A 234 4.27 -18.00 -10.84
C GLU A 234 4.83 -18.62 -12.13
N ARG A 235 4.29 -18.24 -13.29
CA ARG A 235 4.77 -18.73 -14.60
C ARG A 235 6.17 -18.26 -14.96
N LEU A 236 6.68 -17.24 -14.27
CA LEU A 236 8.04 -16.73 -14.47
C LEU A 236 9.08 -17.51 -13.68
N ILE A 237 8.68 -18.48 -12.86
CA ILE A 237 9.61 -19.32 -12.11
C ILE A 237 10.43 -20.15 -13.11
N GLY A 238 11.76 -20.01 -13.03
CA GLY A 238 12.69 -20.67 -13.94
C GLY A 238 12.85 -19.98 -15.31
N GLU A 239 12.15 -18.88 -15.57
CA GLU A 239 12.24 -18.17 -16.86
C GLU A 239 13.64 -17.54 -17.05
N PRO A 240 14.32 -17.79 -18.18
CA PRO A 240 15.62 -17.19 -18.47
C PRO A 240 15.58 -15.65 -18.43
N GLY A 241 16.57 -15.05 -17.78
CA GLY A 241 16.67 -13.58 -17.66
C GLY A 241 15.91 -12.99 -16.48
N VAL A 242 15.03 -13.75 -15.82
CA VAL A 242 14.37 -13.32 -14.57
C VAL A 242 15.21 -13.72 -13.36
N ARG A 243 15.61 -12.73 -12.55
CA ARG A 243 16.37 -12.99 -11.32
C ARG A 243 15.45 -13.56 -10.23
N GLU A 244 15.77 -14.76 -9.75
CA GLU A 244 15.01 -15.48 -8.72
C GLU A 244 14.68 -14.60 -7.49
N TYR A 245 15.69 -13.94 -6.92
CA TYR A 245 15.51 -13.05 -5.77
C TYR A 245 14.50 -11.91 -6.01
N VAL A 246 14.47 -11.38 -7.24
CA VAL A 246 13.52 -10.32 -7.62
C VAL A 246 12.12 -10.91 -7.75
N LEU A 247 12.00 -12.06 -8.45
CA LEU A 247 10.73 -12.74 -8.63
C LEU A 247 10.08 -13.14 -7.29
N HIS A 248 10.86 -13.60 -6.32
CA HIS A 248 10.35 -13.95 -4.98
C HIS A 248 9.69 -12.74 -4.31
N ARG A 249 10.29 -11.56 -4.41
CA ARG A 249 9.71 -10.32 -3.89
C ARG A 249 8.46 -9.92 -4.67
N VAL A 250 8.44 -10.10 -5.98
CA VAL A 250 7.25 -9.84 -6.81
C VAL A 250 6.10 -10.76 -6.41
N LEU A 251 6.34 -12.07 -6.25
CA LEU A 251 5.32 -13.05 -5.83
C LEU A 251 4.65 -12.64 -4.51
N ILE A 252 5.43 -12.29 -3.48
CA ILE A 252 4.85 -11.80 -2.23
C ILE A 252 4.17 -10.43 -2.43
N GLY A 253 4.80 -9.54 -3.20
CA GLY A 253 4.33 -8.18 -3.45
C GLY A 253 3.02 -8.08 -4.21
N VAL A 254 2.63 -9.08 -5.02
CA VAL A 254 1.38 -9.08 -5.79
C VAL A 254 0.30 -10.01 -5.23
N ALA A 255 0.55 -10.58 -4.04
CA ALA A 255 -0.36 -11.52 -3.40
C ALA A 255 -1.68 -10.88 -2.93
N ASP A 256 -1.59 -9.62 -2.49
CA ASP A 256 -2.73 -8.87 -1.95
C ASP A 256 -3.59 -8.30 -3.10
N PRO A 257 -4.81 -8.83 -3.32
CA PRO A 257 -5.66 -8.40 -4.43
C PRO A 257 -6.20 -6.97 -4.25
N ALA A 258 -6.14 -6.43 -3.03
CA ALA A 258 -6.60 -5.07 -2.70
C ALA A 258 -5.46 -4.04 -2.71
N GLN A 259 -4.24 -4.46 -3.05
CA GLN A 259 -3.09 -3.56 -3.09
C GLN A 259 -3.12 -2.67 -4.35
N PRO A 260 -2.81 -1.36 -4.22
CA PRO A 260 -2.58 -0.50 -5.38
C PRO A 260 -1.45 -1.05 -6.26
N LEU A 261 -1.64 -0.98 -7.57
CA LEU A 261 -0.84 -1.67 -8.60
C LEU A 261 0.62 -1.23 -8.77
N TRP A 262 1.29 -0.76 -7.72
CA TRP A 262 2.66 -0.26 -7.81
C TRP A 262 3.43 -0.26 -6.47
N HIS A 263 2.91 -0.82 -5.38
CA HIS A 263 3.59 -0.78 -4.07
C HIS A 263 4.83 -1.72 -4.01
N TYR A 264 6.00 -1.11 -3.74
CA TYR A 264 7.30 -1.77 -3.63
C TYR A 264 7.88 -1.77 -2.19
N ALA A 265 7.13 -1.34 -1.16
CA ALA A 265 7.66 -1.43 0.20
C ALA A 265 7.68 -2.88 0.69
N VAL A 266 8.77 -3.57 0.35
CA VAL A 266 9.23 -4.76 1.05
C VAL A 266 9.74 -4.28 2.40
N ASP A 267 8.83 -3.98 3.33
CA ASP A 267 9.21 -3.83 4.73
C ASP A 267 9.08 -5.19 5.41
N PRO A 268 10.21 -5.90 5.64
CA PRO A 268 10.19 -7.20 6.30
C PRO A 268 9.77 -7.11 7.78
N ARG A 269 9.55 -5.90 8.31
CA ARG A 269 9.01 -5.62 9.66
C ARG A 269 7.50 -5.39 9.66
N SER A 270 6.87 -5.25 8.49
CA SER A 270 5.45 -4.92 8.40
C SER A 270 4.56 -6.15 8.56
N HIS A 271 3.35 -5.93 9.10
CA HIS A 271 2.32 -6.97 9.18
C HIS A 271 1.78 -7.35 7.80
N SER A 272 1.72 -6.41 6.87
CA SER A 272 1.22 -6.65 5.51
C SER A 272 2.12 -7.62 4.76
N TRP A 273 3.44 -7.47 4.88
CA TRP A 273 4.39 -8.39 4.26
C TRP A 273 4.32 -9.81 4.84
N TRP A 274 4.14 -9.93 6.17
CA TRP A 274 3.88 -11.22 6.82
C TRP A 274 2.64 -11.90 6.25
N ARG A 275 1.50 -11.20 6.20
CA ARG A 275 0.24 -11.76 5.69
C ARG A 275 0.35 -12.21 4.23
N ARG A 276 0.99 -11.42 3.37
CA ARG A 276 1.21 -11.78 1.96
C ARG A 276 2.06 -13.05 1.83
N ALA A 277 3.08 -13.23 2.68
CA ALA A 277 3.86 -14.46 2.70
C ALA A 277 3.01 -15.68 3.06
N GLN A 278 2.09 -15.53 4.03
CA GLN A 278 1.12 -16.57 4.38
C GLN A 278 0.15 -16.85 3.22
N GLU A 279 -0.38 -15.80 2.57
CA GLU A 279 -1.28 -15.91 1.43
C GLU A 279 -0.63 -16.71 0.28
N VAL A 280 0.61 -16.39 -0.09
CA VAL A 280 1.34 -17.14 -1.12
C VAL A 280 1.59 -18.59 -0.70
N ALA A 281 1.93 -18.84 0.56
CA ALA A 281 2.15 -20.19 1.06
C ALA A 281 0.87 -21.05 1.07
N ASP A 282 -0.27 -20.43 1.33
CA ASP A 282 -1.56 -21.10 1.51
C ASP A 282 -2.42 -21.12 0.24
N ASP A 283 -2.07 -20.38 -0.81
CA ASP A 283 -2.89 -20.29 -2.02
C ASP A 283 -2.94 -21.63 -2.78
N PRO A 284 -4.10 -22.32 -2.83
CA PRO A 284 -4.20 -23.63 -3.46
C PRO A 284 -4.08 -23.58 -4.99
N ARG A 285 -4.18 -22.39 -5.60
CA ARG A 285 -4.02 -22.20 -7.05
C ARG A 285 -2.55 -22.23 -7.47
N LEU A 286 -1.63 -22.05 -6.52
CA LEU A 286 -0.21 -21.98 -6.78
C LEU A 286 0.47 -23.36 -6.77
N PRO A 287 1.47 -23.59 -7.64
CA PRO A 287 2.28 -24.80 -7.60
C PRO A 287 3.08 -24.89 -6.29
N ALA A 288 3.55 -26.10 -5.96
CA ALA A 288 4.32 -26.35 -4.74
C ALA A 288 5.57 -25.46 -4.64
N GLU A 289 6.23 -25.18 -5.76
CA GLU A 289 7.40 -24.32 -5.83
C GLU A 289 7.10 -22.86 -5.45
N ALA A 290 6.01 -22.29 -5.98
CA ALA A 290 5.56 -20.95 -5.61
C ALA A 290 5.15 -20.87 -4.13
N ARG A 291 4.43 -21.89 -3.62
CA ARG A 291 4.07 -21.96 -2.19
C ARG A 291 5.30 -22.09 -1.29
N ALA A 292 6.35 -22.78 -1.74
CA ALA A 292 7.61 -22.88 -1.02
C ALA A 292 8.32 -21.52 -0.89
N ILE A 293 8.20 -20.64 -1.89
CA ILE A 293 8.69 -19.25 -1.82
C ILE A 293 7.95 -18.47 -0.72
N GLY A 294 6.61 -18.60 -0.64
CA GLY A 294 5.80 -18.04 0.45
C GLY A 294 6.25 -18.54 1.82
N MET A 295 6.43 -19.85 1.97
CA MET A 295 6.92 -20.46 3.21
C MET A 295 8.32 -19.99 3.59
N LYS A 296 9.23 -19.84 2.62
CA LYS A 296 10.56 -19.28 2.85
C LYS A 296 10.48 -17.84 3.34
N ALA A 297 9.70 -16.99 2.66
CA ALA A 297 9.50 -15.60 3.05
C ALA A 297 8.95 -15.46 4.48
N ALA A 298 7.98 -16.31 4.87
CA ALA A 298 7.45 -16.35 6.23
C ALA A 298 8.52 -16.76 7.26
N ARG A 299 9.30 -17.82 7.00
CA ARG A 299 10.39 -18.25 7.90
C ARG A 299 11.47 -17.17 8.08
N GLU A 300 11.71 -16.37 7.05
CA GLU A 300 12.70 -15.29 7.05
C GLU A 300 12.17 -13.97 7.63
N HIS A 301 10.86 -13.88 7.87
CA HIS A 301 10.19 -12.67 8.34
C HIS A 301 10.59 -12.24 9.75
N TYR A 302 10.47 -10.94 10.05
CA TYR A 302 10.79 -10.40 11.39
C TYR A 302 9.85 -10.92 12.47
N VAL A 303 8.58 -11.16 12.15
CA VAL A 303 7.63 -11.85 13.05
C VAL A 303 8.23 -13.15 13.61
N THR A 304 9.01 -13.87 12.80
CA THR A 304 9.66 -15.12 13.16
C THR A 304 11.03 -14.92 13.83
N ARG A 305 11.88 -14.06 13.24
CA ARG A 305 13.29 -13.92 13.64
C ARG A 305 13.55 -12.84 14.69
N HIS A 306 12.84 -11.73 14.62
CA HIS A 306 13.04 -10.51 15.42
C HIS A 306 11.68 -9.85 15.75
N PRO A 307 10.79 -10.54 16.49
CA PRO A 307 9.41 -10.08 16.70
C PRO A 307 9.32 -8.73 17.41
N ASP A 308 10.33 -8.37 18.20
CA ASP A 308 10.48 -7.09 18.89
C ASP A 308 10.68 -5.89 17.94
N GLN A 309 11.04 -6.15 16.67
CA GLN A 309 11.30 -5.13 15.66
C GLN A 309 10.14 -4.97 14.65
N VAL A 310 9.07 -5.75 14.79
CA VAL A 310 7.86 -5.66 13.95
C VAL A 310 7.13 -4.35 14.22
N ARG A 311 6.58 -3.73 13.17
CA ARG A 311 5.85 -2.47 13.26
C ARG A 311 4.48 -2.56 12.56
N PRO A 312 3.39 -2.17 13.25
CA PRO A 312 3.30 -1.91 14.70
C PRO A 312 3.68 -3.15 15.54
N PRO A 313 3.95 -3.01 16.86
CA PRO A 313 4.28 -4.17 17.71
C PRO A 313 3.20 -5.24 17.66
N LEU A 314 3.58 -6.52 17.81
CA LEU A 314 2.64 -7.62 17.94
C LEU A 314 2.15 -7.77 19.38
N THR A 315 0.91 -8.21 19.55
CA THR A 315 0.44 -8.81 20.81
C THR A 315 1.03 -10.21 20.97
N ASP A 316 1.03 -10.76 22.19
CA ASP A 316 1.52 -12.13 22.38
C ASP A 316 0.57 -13.15 21.72
N GLY A 317 -0.73 -12.84 21.67
CA GLY A 317 -1.72 -13.62 20.93
C GLY A 317 -1.38 -13.75 19.44
N GLU A 318 -1.06 -12.64 18.78
CA GLU A 318 -0.64 -12.64 17.38
C GLU A 318 0.68 -13.40 17.17
N LEU A 319 1.65 -13.22 18.06
CA LEU A 319 2.92 -13.96 18.00
C LEU A 319 2.71 -15.47 18.17
N THR A 320 1.82 -15.87 19.07
CA THR A 320 1.44 -17.27 19.29
C THR A 320 0.74 -17.84 18.05
N GLY A 321 -0.18 -17.07 17.45
CA GLY A 321 -0.86 -17.44 16.21
C GLY A 321 0.11 -17.63 15.04
N ALA A 322 1.07 -16.72 14.87
CA ALA A 322 2.10 -16.82 13.83
C ALA A 322 2.97 -18.08 14.01
N ARG A 323 3.38 -18.38 15.25
CA ARG A 323 4.14 -19.61 15.57
C ARG A 323 3.34 -20.88 15.31
N ALA A 324 2.06 -20.89 15.70
CA ALA A 324 1.17 -22.02 15.46
C ALA A 324 0.95 -22.27 13.95
N TRP A 325 0.76 -21.19 13.18
CA TRP A 325 0.63 -21.26 11.72
C TRP A 325 1.86 -21.89 11.06
N LEU A 326 3.07 -21.48 11.49
CA LEU A 326 4.34 -22.06 11.02
C LEU A 326 4.45 -23.54 11.40
N ALA A 327 4.20 -23.87 12.68
CA ALA A 327 4.30 -25.24 13.20
C ALA A 327 3.41 -26.22 12.43
N ALA A 328 2.16 -25.82 12.15
CA ALA A 328 1.21 -26.63 11.39
C ALA A 328 1.67 -26.96 9.96
N ARG A 329 2.53 -26.12 9.37
CA ARG A 329 3.05 -26.27 8.00
C ARG A 329 4.43 -26.89 7.92
N THR A 330 5.16 -26.94 9.04
CA THR A 330 6.43 -27.67 9.15
C THR A 330 6.23 -29.10 9.62
N ALA A 331 5.16 -29.39 10.37
CA ALA A 331 4.87 -30.73 10.89
C ALA A 331 4.43 -31.74 9.82
N GLY A 332 4.18 -31.31 8.58
CA GLY A 332 3.83 -32.18 7.44
C GLY A 332 4.98 -32.44 6.46
N THR A 333 6.22 -32.14 6.84
CA THR A 333 7.43 -32.29 6.00
C THR A 333 8.44 -33.33 6.51
N ASP A 334 8.06 -34.14 7.51
CA ASP A 334 8.82 -35.31 7.99
C ASP A 334 8.26 -36.61 7.38
#